data_AF-A0A497PGV1-F1
#
_entry.id   AF-A0A497PGV1-F1
#
_cell.length_a   1.000
_cell.length_b   1.000
_cell.length_c   1.000
_cell.angle_alpha   90.00
_cell.angle_beta   90.00
_cell.angle_gamma   90.00
#
_symmetry.space_group_name_H-M   'P 1'
#
loop_
_entity.id
_entity.type
_entity.pdbx_description
1 polymer ?
#
loop_
_entity_poly.entity_id
_entity_poly.type
_entity_poly.pdbx_seq_one_letter_code
_entity_poly.pdbx_strand_id
1 'polypeptide(L)'
;MKQYHLVIMSAAILLILLQSPSGDPTVQILGPHDGPADPAAIAPFETAVVWSNSTGSQIVGVVTGNLDSDSNDEVAAITQNGSLFLFDERGARIGSMALGATPYSLATLDADGANPVELAIGTSAGFLVVGANLTVITNVTLASEV
;
A
#
# COMPACT_ATOMS: atom_id res chain seq x y z
N MET A 1 52.60 -30.28 -51.83
CA MET A 1 51.90 -30.35 -50.51
C MET A 1 51.31 -31.73 -50.35
N LYS A 2 51.55 -32.40 -49.21
CA LYS A 2 50.99 -33.73 -48.94
C LYS A 2 49.52 -33.60 -48.49
N GLN A 3 48.68 -34.58 -48.82
CA GLN A 3 47.22 -34.51 -48.62
C GLN A 3 46.80 -34.12 -47.19
N TYR A 4 47.54 -34.56 -46.17
CA TYR A 4 47.25 -34.22 -44.78
C TYR A 4 47.41 -32.72 -44.47
N HIS A 5 48.27 -31.98 -45.17
CA HIS A 5 48.37 -30.52 -44.99
C HIS A 5 47.12 -29.79 -45.47
N LEU A 6 46.49 -30.30 -46.53
CA LEU A 6 45.26 -29.71 -47.07
C LEU A 6 44.07 -29.99 -46.13
N VAL A 7 44.04 -31.17 -45.51
CA VAL A 7 43.07 -31.53 -44.47
C VAL A 7 43.26 -30.69 -43.20
N ILE A 8 44.49 -30.51 -42.73
CA ILE A 8 44.77 -29.70 -41.53
C ILE A 8 44.43 -28.23 -41.77
N MET A 9 44.76 -27.68 -42.95
CA MET A 9 44.40 -26.31 -43.32
C MET A 9 42.89 -26.09 -43.37
N SER A 10 42.16 -27.03 -43.99
CA SER A 10 40.70 -26.92 -44.07
C SER A 10 40.04 -27.08 -42.70
N ALA A 11 40.56 -27.95 -41.83
CA ALA A 11 40.11 -28.05 -40.45
C ALA A 11 40.40 -26.77 -39.63
N ALA A 12 41.58 -26.15 -39.82
CA ALA A 12 41.94 -24.92 -39.12
C ALA A 12 41.09 -23.72 -39.57
N ILE A 13 40.84 -23.59 -40.88
CA ILE A 13 39.96 -22.54 -41.43
C ILE A 13 38.53 -22.74 -40.94
N LEU A 14 38.04 -23.98 -40.90
CA LEU A 14 36.73 -24.29 -40.35
C LEU A 14 36.65 -23.90 -38.86
N LEU A 15 37.68 -24.21 -38.05
CA LEU A 15 37.70 -23.80 -36.65
C LEU A 15 37.65 -22.27 -36.46
N ILE A 16 38.34 -21.50 -37.31
CA ILE A 16 38.33 -20.04 -37.24
C ILE A 16 36.96 -19.48 -37.66
N LEU A 17 36.32 -20.08 -38.68
CA LEU A 17 34.97 -19.71 -39.11
C LEU A 17 33.88 -20.07 -38.11
N LEU A 18 34.12 -21.01 -37.19
CA LEU A 18 33.20 -21.38 -36.11
C LEU A 18 33.35 -20.50 -34.86
N GLN A 19 34.40 -19.68 -34.76
CA GLN A 19 34.52 -18.75 -33.64
C GLN A 19 33.56 -17.57 -33.85
N SER A 20 32.49 -17.54 -33.07
CA SER A 20 31.66 -16.33 -32.96
C SER A 20 32.47 -15.26 -32.21
N PRO A 21 32.47 -13.98 -32.63
CA PRO A 21 33.07 -12.93 -31.81
C PRO A 21 32.40 -12.97 -30.43
N SER A 22 33.19 -12.88 -29.36
CA SER A 22 32.65 -12.66 -28.02
C SER A 22 32.04 -11.26 -28.01
N GLY A 23 30.77 -11.16 -28.38
CA GLY A 23 29.97 -10.00 -28.00
C GLY A 23 29.96 -9.96 -26.48
N ASP A 24 30.17 -8.78 -25.90
CA ASP A 24 29.76 -8.56 -24.52
C ASP A 24 28.32 -9.08 -24.40
N PRO A 25 27.97 -9.84 -23.35
CA PRO A 25 26.58 -10.20 -23.14
C PRO A 25 25.82 -8.89 -22.97
N THR A 26 25.15 -8.43 -24.03
CA THR A 26 24.17 -7.37 -23.89
C THR A 26 23.11 -7.97 -22.99
N VAL A 27 22.96 -7.40 -21.80
CA VAL A 27 21.87 -7.75 -20.89
C VAL A 27 20.59 -7.56 -21.68
N GLN A 28 20.03 -8.64 -22.20
CA GLN A 28 18.72 -8.62 -22.80
C GLN A 28 17.77 -8.65 -21.62
N ILE A 29 17.30 -7.49 -21.19
CA ILE A 29 16.27 -7.40 -20.16
C ILE A 29 14.99 -7.93 -20.81
N LEU A 30 14.75 -9.23 -20.68
CA LEU A 30 13.49 -9.85 -21.04
C LEU A 30 12.45 -9.49 -19.98
N GLY A 31 12.03 -8.22 -20.01
CA GLY A 31 10.90 -7.65 -19.29
C GLY A 31 10.12 -6.74 -20.22
N PRO A 32 8.89 -6.32 -19.90
CA PRO A 32 8.00 -5.61 -20.84
C PRO A 32 8.49 -4.20 -21.23
N HIS A 33 9.62 -3.73 -20.68
CA HIS A 33 10.04 -2.34 -20.70
C HIS A 33 11.55 -2.22 -20.94
N ASP A 34 11.98 -2.50 -22.17
CA ASP A 34 13.29 -2.09 -22.69
C ASP A 34 13.27 -0.60 -23.09
N GLY A 35 13.14 0.28 -22.09
CA GLY A 35 13.25 1.74 -22.24
C GLY A 35 13.73 2.37 -20.93
N PRO A 36 14.26 3.61 -20.92
CA PRO A 36 14.37 4.35 -19.66
C PRO A 36 13.01 4.26 -18.97
N ALA A 37 12.99 4.01 -17.66
CA ALA A 37 11.76 3.99 -16.89
C ALA A 37 11.07 5.34 -17.10
N ASP A 38 10.14 5.38 -18.05
CA ASP A 38 9.20 6.47 -18.19
C ASP A 38 8.32 6.29 -16.96
N PRO A 39 8.43 7.16 -15.94
CA PRO A 39 7.50 7.10 -14.82
C PRO A 39 6.14 7.15 -15.48
N ALA A 40 5.37 6.08 -15.39
CA ALA A 40 4.09 5.97 -16.08
C ALA A 40 3.37 7.29 -15.85
N ALA A 41 3.28 8.11 -16.91
CA ALA A 41 2.57 9.35 -16.83
C ALA A 41 1.16 8.91 -16.53
N ILE A 42 0.76 9.01 -15.26
CA ILE A 42 -0.64 8.91 -14.90
C ILE A 42 -1.23 10.04 -15.72
N ALA A 43 -1.86 9.70 -16.85
CA ALA A 43 -2.60 10.64 -17.66
C ALA A 43 -3.44 11.44 -16.65
N PRO A 44 -3.41 12.78 -16.67
CA PRO A 44 -4.09 13.58 -15.66
C PRO A 44 -5.52 13.08 -15.60
N PHE A 45 -5.83 12.27 -14.59
CA PHE A 45 -7.19 11.92 -14.31
C PHE A 45 -7.80 13.25 -13.91
N GLU A 46 -8.99 13.55 -14.42
CA GLU A 46 -9.69 14.72 -13.92
C GLU A 46 -9.91 14.50 -12.43
N THR A 47 -9.06 15.13 -11.61
CA THR A 47 -9.13 15.11 -10.16
C THR A 47 -10.29 16.03 -9.78
N ALA A 48 -11.51 15.55 -9.91
CA ALA A 48 -12.67 16.19 -9.32
C ALA A 48 -12.75 15.78 -7.85
N VAL A 49 -12.99 16.76 -6.97
CA VAL A 49 -13.40 16.46 -5.60
C VAL A 49 -14.72 15.70 -5.68
N VAL A 50 -14.72 14.41 -5.30
CA VAL A 50 -15.94 13.60 -5.28
C VAL A 50 -16.86 14.06 -4.15
N TRP A 51 -16.29 14.23 -2.97
CA TRP A 51 -16.96 14.78 -1.80
C TRP A 51 -15.95 15.40 -0.84
N SER A 52 -16.44 16.19 0.13
CA SER A 52 -15.62 16.73 1.22
C SER A 52 -16.45 16.84 2.50
N ASN A 53 -15.78 16.78 3.64
CA ASN A 53 -16.41 16.94 4.96
C ASN A 53 -15.54 17.80 5.89
N SER A 54 -16.15 18.36 6.93
CA SER A 54 -15.45 19.12 7.96
C SER A 54 -15.55 18.39 9.30
N THR A 55 -14.39 18.06 9.86
CA THR A 55 -14.27 17.38 11.16
C THR A 55 -14.09 18.36 12.33
N GLY A 56 -13.97 19.66 12.04
CA GLY A 56 -13.85 20.73 13.04
C GLY A 56 -12.51 20.77 13.80
N SER A 57 -11.57 19.87 13.51
CA SER A 57 -10.24 19.82 14.12
C SER A 57 -9.24 19.16 13.17
N GLN A 58 -7.94 19.33 13.45
CA GLN A 58 -6.88 18.76 12.62
C GLN A 58 -7.00 17.23 12.57
N ILE A 59 -7.06 16.67 11.37
CA ILE A 59 -7.01 15.22 11.16
C ILE A 59 -5.56 14.76 11.39
N VAL A 60 -5.40 13.72 12.22
CA VAL A 60 -4.11 13.14 12.59
C VAL A 60 -3.95 11.68 12.15
N GLY A 61 -5.00 11.10 11.56
CA GLY A 61 -4.99 9.76 10.98
C GLY A 61 -6.26 9.50 10.18
N VAL A 62 -6.11 8.76 9.08
CA VAL A 62 -7.21 8.34 8.19
C VAL A 62 -6.93 6.91 7.76
N VAL A 63 -7.97 6.07 7.73
CA VAL A 63 -7.93 4.72 7.13
C VAL A 63 -9.22 4.46 6.37
N THR A 64 -9.17 3.47 5.49
CA THR A 64 -10.33 2.97 4.76
C THR A 64 -10.52 1.48 5.00
N GLY A 65 -11.76 1.01 4.92
CA GLY A 65 -12.11 -0.40 4.98
C GLY A 65 -13.61 -0.59 5.16
N ASN A 66 -14.06 -1.84 5.09
CA ASN A 66 -15.45 -2.20 5.36
C ASN A 66 -15.73 -2.15 6.86
N LEU A 67 -16.28 -1.03 7.33
CA LEU A 67 -16.51 -0.70 8.74
C LEU A 67 -18.00 -0.80 9.13
N ASP A 68 -18.91 -1.00 8.17
CA ASP A 68 -20.35 -1.16 8.42
C ASP A 68 -21.00 -2.43 7.83
N SER A 69 -20.22 -3.35 7.26
CA SER A 69 -20.63 -4.64 6.69
C SER A 69 -21.38 -4.56 5.36
N ASP A 70 -21.29 -3.45 4.63
CA ASP A 70 -21.76 -3.39 3.26
C ASP A 70 -20.68 -3.89 2.26
N SER A 71 -20.81 -3.61 0.95
CA SER A 71 -19.83 -4.03 -0.05
C SER A 71 -18.78 -2.95 -0.39
N ASN A 72 -18.89 -1.79 0.24
CA ASN A 72 -18.08 -0.62 0.00
C ASN A 72 -17.12 -0.43 1.18
N ASP A 73 -16.12 0.43 0.97
CA ASP A 73 -15.21 0.82 2.03
C ASP A 73 -15.62 2.19 2.56
N GLU A 74 -15.70 2.30 3.88
CA GLU A 74 -15.89 3.53 4.63
C GLU A 74 -14.55 4.21 4.86
N VAL A 75 -14.61 5.49 5.24
CA VAL A 75 -13.45 6.28 5.69
C VAL A 75 -13.57 6.54 7.19
N ALA A 76 -12.58 6.08 7.95
CA ALA A 76 -12.40 6.46 9.34
C ALA A 76 -11.35 7.57 9.47
N ALA A 77 -11.64 8.59 10.26
CA ALA A 77 -10.71 9.69 10.52
C ALA A 77 -10.65 10.03 12.01
N ILE A 78 -9.44 10.17 12.54
CA ILE A 78 -9.20 10.66 13.90
C ILE A 78 -8.73 12.11 13.89
N THR A 79 -9.20 12.89 14.85
CA THR A 79 -8.82 14.29 15.02
C THR A 79 -8.02 14.53 16.30
N GLN A 80 -7.15 15.54 16.26
CA GLN A 80 -6.27 15.90 17.38
C GLN A 80 -7.04 16.18 18.68
N ASN A 81 -8.27 16.68 18.60
CA ASN A 81 -9.12 16.95 19.76
C ASN A 81 -9.80 15.71 20.36
N GLY A 82 -9.48 14.50 19.91
CA GLY A 82 -10.02 13.27 20.51
C GLY A 82 -11.34 12.81 19.93
N SER A 83 -11.58 13.03 18.63
CA SER A 83 -12.77 12.50 17.95
C SER A 83 -12.38 11.45 16.91
N LEU A 84 -13.22 10.42 16.78
CA LEU A 84 -13.25 9.49 15.66
C LEU A 84 -14.50 9.79 14.83
N PHE A 85 -14.36 9.82 13.51
CA PHE A 85 -15.44 9.98 12.54
C PHE A 85 -15.45 8.79 11.58
N LEU A 86 -16.65 8.37 11.16
CA LEU A 86 -16.88 7.42 10.08
C LEU A 86 -17.71 8.08 8.98
N PHE A 87 -17.27 7.90 7.74
CA PHE A 87 -17.96 8.35 6.53
C PHE A 87 -18.21 7.19 5.58
N ASP A 88 -19.37 7.15 4.94
CA ASP A 88 -19.67 6.20 3.88
C ASP A 88 -18.88 6.49 2.59
N GLU A 89 -19.07 5.65 1.57
CA GLU A 89 -18.41 5.76 0.28
C GLU A 89 -18.76 7.07 -0.47
N ARG A 90 -19.87 7.71 -0.09
CA ARG A 90 -20.36 8.98 -0.63
C ARG A 90 -19.96 10.20 0.22
N GLY A 91 -19.23 10.01 1.32
CA GLY A 91 -18.78 11.07 2.22
C GLY A 91 -19.81 11.54 3.25
N ALA A 92 -20.94 10.84 3.38
CA ALA A 92 -21.92 11.08 4.43
C ALA A 92 -21.41 10.55 5.75
N ARG A 93 -21.55 11.33 6.82
CA ARG A 93 -21.12 10.90 8.17
C ARG A 93 -22.11 9.88 8.72
N ILE A 94 -21.68 8.62 8.83
CA ILE A 94 -22.46 7.52 9.39
C ILE A 94 -22.24 7.33 10.89
N GLY A 95 -21.15 7.90 11.45
CA GLY A 95 -20.86 7.78 12.88
C GLY A 95 -19.81 8.76 13.39
N SER A 96 -19.81 8.96 14.71
CA SER A 96 -18.73 9.65 15.42
C SER A 96 -18.67 9.25 16.88
N MET A 97 -17.46 9.22 17.46
CA MET A 97 -17.24 8.91 18.87
C MET A 97 -16.16 9.83 19.47
N ALA A 98 -16.36 10.24 20.72
CA ALA A 98 -15.30 10.88 21.51
C ALA A 98 -14.39 9.79 22.10
N LEU A 99 -13.08 9.90 21.84
CA LEU A 99 -12.07 8.94 22.30
C LEU A 99 -11.63 9.19 23.75
N GLY A 100 -11.93 10.36 24.31
CA GLY A 100 -11.57 10.73 25.68
C GLY A 100 -10.08 11.03 25.91
N ALA A 101 -9.25 10.88 24.87
CA ALA A 101 -7.81 11.16 24.88
C ALA A 101 -7.35 11.63 23.51
N THR A 102 -6.15 12.22 23.42
CA THR A 102 -5.56 12.65 22.15
C THR A 102 -5.09 11.44 21.35
N PRO A 103 -5.63 11.17 20.15
CA PRO A 103 -5.20 10.05 19.33
C PRO A 103 -3.95 10.41 18.53
N TYR A 104 -3.11 9.41 18.28
CA TYR A 104 -1.85 9.54 17.54
C TYR A 104 -1.74 8.57 16.37
N SER A 105 -2.47 7.46 16.41
CA SER A 105 -2.45 6.45 15.35
C SER A 105 -3.82 5.81 15.18
N LEU A 106 -4.10 5.41 13.94
CA LEU A 106 -5.31 4.71 13.52
C LEU A 106 -4.90 3.61 12.52
N ALA A 107 -5.43 2.41 12.71
CA ALA A 107 -5.26 1.29 11.80
C ALA A 107 -6.56 0.48 11.73
N THR A 108 -6.85 -0.12 10.58
CA THR A 108 -7.81 -1.23 10.51
C THR A 108 -7.18 -2.49 11.06
N LEU A 109 -7.99 -3.33 11.68
CA LEU A 109 -7.59 -4.58 12.30
C LEU A 109 -8.68 -5.61 12.01
N ASP A 110 -8.33 -6.69 11.33
CA ASP A 110 -9.21 -7.85 11.20
C ASP A 110 -8.91 -8.80 12.38
N ALA A 111 -9.40 -8.44 13.57
CA ALA A 111 -9.00 -9.11 14.80
C ALA A 111 -9.67 -10.47 14.96
N ASP A 112 -10.90 -10.60 14.43
CA ASP A 112 -11.75 -11.77 14.58
C ASP A 112 -11.95 -12.55 13.26
N GLY A 113 -11.40 -12.08 12.14
CA GLY A 113 -11.53 -12.71 10.83
C GLY A 113 -12.85 -12.40 10.13
N ALA A 114 -13.62 -11.42 10.61
CA ALA A 114 -14.94 -11.07 10.10
C ALA A 114 -15.05 -9.59 9.73
N ASN A 115 -16.02 -9.30 8.86
CA ASN A 115 -16.49 -7.94 8.65
C ASN A 115 -17.62 -7.61 9.64
N PRO A 116 -17.76 -6.34 10.03
CA PRO A 116 -16.91 -5.22 9.63
C PRO A 116 -15.59 -5.23 10.40
N VAL A 117 -14.50 -4.80 9.75
CA VAL A 117 -13.17 -4.79 10.39
C VAL A 117 -13.14 -3.83 11.56
N GLU A 118 -12.38 -4.15 12.61
CA GLU A 118 -12.17 -3.28 13.75
C GLU A 118 -11.18 -2.15 13.44
N LEU A 119 -11.19 -1.13 14.31
CA LEU A 119 -10.24 -0.04 14.35
C LEU A 119 -9.36 -0.14 15.60
N ALA A 120 -8.06 -0.12 15.40
CA ALA A 120 -7.06 0.01 16.44
C ALA A 120 -6.62 1.48 16.57
N ILE A 121 -6.71 2.04 17.77
CA ILE A 121 -6.45 3.47 18.02
C ILE A 121 -5.46 3.64 19.16
N GLY A 122 -4.29 4.19 18.83
CA GLY A 122 -3.31 4.62 19.84
C GLY A 122 -3.61 6.05 20.29
N THR A 123 -3.71 6.26 21.60
CA THR A 123 -4.00 7.54 22.23
C THR A 123 -2.99 7.88 23.32
N SER A 124 -3.02 9.12 23.80
CA SER A 124 -2.22 9.56 24.95
C SER A 124 -2.55 8.85 26.25
N ALA A 125 -3.75 8.27 26.39
CA ALA A 125 -4.17 7.52 27.57
C ALA A 125 -3.94 6.01 27.42
N GLY A 126 -3.65 5.53 26.21
CA GLY A 126 -3.44 4.12 25.90
C GLY A 126 -4.09 3.70 24.59
N PHE A 127 -4.58 2.47 24.52
CA PHE A 127 -4.96 1.80 23.29
C PHE A 127 -6.43 1.37 23.31
N LEU A 128 -7.16 1.65 22.23
CA LEU A 128 -8.53 1.21 22.03
C LEU A 128 -8.64 0.29 20.82
N VAL A 129 -9.49 -0.72 20.91
CA VAL A 129 -10.06 -1.42 19.76
C VAL A 129 -11.54 -1.09 19.69
N VAL A 130 -11.97 -0.61 18.54
CA VAL A 130 -13.34 -0.17 18.27
C VAL A 130 -13.90 -1.00 17.13
N GLY A 131 -14.99 -1.72 17.35
CA GLY A 131 -15.64 -2.52 16.32
C GLY A 131 -16.81 -1.79 15.66
N ALA A 132 -17.65 -2.61 15.02
CA ALA A 132 -18.91 -2.20 14.40
C ALA A 132 -19.70 -1.20 15.26
N ASN A 133 -20.36 -0.25 14.60
CA ASN A 133 -21.24 0.73 15.25
C ASN A 133 -20.56 1.52 16.39
N LEU A 134 -19.24 1.72 16.30
CA LEU A 134 -18.44 2.47 17.28
C LEU A 134 -18.46 1.86 18.69
N THR A 135 -18.58 0.54 18.78
CA THR A 135 -18.51 -0.17 20.05
C THR A 135 -17.07 -0.36 20.48
N VAL A 136 -16.73 0.02 21.71
CA VAL A 136 -15.38 -0.22 22.26
C VAL A 136 -15.28 -1.67 22.69
N ILE A 137 -14.48 -2.46 21.97
CA ILE A 137 -14.21 -3.88 22.25
C ILE A 137 -13.14 -3.99 23.34
N THR A 138 -12.07 -3.22 23.23
CA THR A 138 -10.94 -3.24 24.16
C THR A 138 -10.52 -1.81 24.50
N ASN A 139 -10.20 -1.58 25.78
CA ASN A 139 -9.63 -0.32 26.26
C ASN A 139 -8.51 -0.65 27.25
N VAL A 140 -7.26 -0.39 26.84
CA VAL A 140 -6.06 -0.60 27.65
C VAL A 140 -5.48 0.76 27.98
N THR A 141 -5.52 1.13 29.26
CA THR A 141 -4.89 2.38 29.72
C THR A 141 -3.41 2.18 29.99
N LEU A 142 -2.58 3.13 29.59
CA LEU A 142 -1.19 3.18 30.02
C LEU A 142 -1.15 3.62 31.49
N ALA A 143 -0.32 2.97 32.30
CA ALA A 143 -0.08 3.42 33.67
C ALA A 143 0.57 4.81 33.62
N SER A 144 0.08 5.76 34.43
CA SER A 144 0.84 6.98 34.66
C SER A 144 2.12 6.58 35.40
N GLU A 145 3.28 7.06 34.94
CA GLU A 145 4.47 6.98 35.78
C GLU A 145 4.17 7.68 37.11
N VAL A 146 4.37 6.95 38.21
CA VAL A 146 4.20 7.44 39.59
C VAL A 146 5.40 8.29 39.97
#